data_AF-A0AA97AH64-F1
#
_entry.id   AF-A0AA97AH64-F1
#
_cell.length_a   1.000
_cell.length_b   1.000
_cell.length_c   1.000
_cell.angle_alpha   90.00
_cell.angle_beta   90.00
_cell.angle_gamma   90.00
#
_symmetry.space_group_name_H-M   'P 1'
#
loop_
_entity.id
_entity.type
_entity.pdbx_description
1 polymer ?
#
loop_
_entity_poly.entity_id
_entity_poly.type
_entity_poly.pdbx_seq_one_letter_code
_entity_poly.pdbx_strand_id
1 'polypeptide(L)'
;MPQKLAVAISGAVSLGSYEAGVMYEIIEAIAQHNSHPDTTEAQRIEIDVITGASAGAMTACILAQKLMFEAEALRQPYANALYGPWVEDIDISGLLNLRPSEDPNLSILSSDQIAEIGYKYVMQRYASGQPTPRQRHPAAAASIRLGLAMSNLKGIDYAVEVTDFPDVTNPNNRSRRMFTYTRHKDYFTYALKDGDQDDNPRLWRQLEQIARSSGAFPFAFRLMEIERQGSDPSFARSTLAPDHLYSFVYTDGGVFENEPLGLAKDLVDQIDQQHLDHDNRFYLYISPGAKSSTVNLNIKADNATYLNTGAALAGAIFTQARFQNWIATSKINEAIRQFERQAKELSDVLLKSPQLRTAFSSVADNLLEVLYTQGTPEEQQQQIVNDRDRLRQQFTEEYDRLVYASDKNGIDGKDVAESWLKLVQALEKVQDLGSRDVMTVYAITSGDVELAGEQLFAFGGFLDQRFREFDYNVGRRKAAFFLQKLQELHQQAKGEGQLYLTNFVAGQTINPTPADLGQVNLTEVSPVTRRAVKAQLLDRGQRIIESIETRFWVRWLLKFSLWIFLSKKLNQLLKLE
;
A
#
# COMPACT_ATOMS: atom_id res chain seq x y z
N MET A 1 -18.94 8.73 15.40
CA MET A 1 -18.77 8.81 13.92
C MET A 1 -18.67 7.40 13.38
N PRO A 2 -18.92 7.14 12.08
CA PRO A 2 -18.68 5.82 11.51
C PRO A 2 -17.21 5.44 11.65
N GLN A 3 -16.94 4.14 11.76
CA GLN A 3 -15.60 3.58 11.73
C GLN A 3 -15.00 3.74 10.33
N LYS A 4 -13.69 3.93 10.26
CA LYS A 4 -12.96 4.23 9.04
C LYS A 4 -11.92 3.16 8.73
N LEU A 5 -11.89 2.70 7.48
CA LEU A 5 -11.01 1.65 7.02
C LEU A 5 -10.10 2.14 5.89
N ALA A 6 -8.80 2.14 6.15
CA ALA A 6 -7.78 2.37 5.13
C ALA A 6 -7.29 1.05 4.55
N VAL A 7 -7.37 0.88 3.23
CA VAL A 7 -6.99 -0.36 2.54
C VAL A 7 -5.65 -0.17 1.83
N ALA A 8 -4.71 -1.09 2.03
CA ALA A 8 -3.43 -1.15 1.32
C ALA A 8 -3.27 -2.49 0.60
N ILE A 9 -3.21 -2.45 -0.73
CA ILE A 9 -3.12 -3.62 -1.60
C ILE A 9 -1.70 -3.73 -2.15
N SER A 10 -1.06 -4.88 -1.95
CA SER A 10 0.32 -5.10 -2.38
C SER A 10 0.47 -5.23 -3.90
N GLY A 11 1.71 -5.34 -4.38
CA GLY A 11 1.98 -5.72 -5.76
C GLY A 11 2.14 -7.23 -5.92
N ALA A 12 1.46 -7.80 -6.93
CA ALA A 12 1.36 -9.25 -7.06
C ALA A 12 1.21 -9.83 -8.49
N VAL A 13 1.43 -9.03 -9.54
CA VAL A 13 1.34 -9.49 -10.95
C VAL A 13 0.02 -10.23 -11.23
N SER A 14 0.03 -11.52 -11.60
CA SER A 14 -1.21 -12.26 -11.93
C SER A 14 -2.03 -12.64 -10.70
N LEU A 15 -1.45 -12.55 -9.50
CA LEU A 15 -2.14 -12.78 -8.22
C LEU A 15 -3.01 -11.60 -7.80
N GLY A 16 -3.16 -10.58 -8.66
CA GLY A 16 -4.26 -9.61 -8.55
C GLY A 16 -5.63 -10.28 -8.50
N SER A 17 -5.76 -11.51 -9.02
CA SER A 17 -6.94 -12.37 -8.83
C SER A 17 -7.21 -12.69 -7.34
N TYR A 18 -6.19 -13.04 -6.55
CA TYR A 18 -6.31 -13.24 -5.11
C TYR A 18 -6.75 -11.96 -4.41
N GLU A 19 -6.09 -10.84 -4.72
CA GLU A 19 -6.39 -9.53 -4.12
C GLU A 19 -7.83 -9.08 -4.43
N ALA A 20 -8.30 -9.29 -5.67
CA ALA A 20 -9.67 -9.07 -6.09
C ALA A 20 -10.68 -9.94 -5.30
N GLY A 21 -10.32 -11.20 -5.04
CA GLY A 21 -11.13 -12.11 -4.23
C GLY A 21 -11.26 -11.65 -2.78
N VAL A 22 -10.15 -11.27 -2.16
CA VAL A 22 -10.16 -10.70 -0.80
C VAL A 22 -11.03 -9.45 -0.76
N MET A 23 -10.82 -8.52 -1.69
CA MET A 23 -11.57 -7.26 -1.71
C MET A 23 -13.06 -7.45 -1.92
N TYR A 24 -13.48 -8.34 -2.82
CA TYR A 24 -14.90 -8.65 -3.01
C TYR A 24 -15.57 -9.07 -1.70
N GLU A 25 -14.95 -10.02 -0.99
CA GLU A 25 -15.53 -10.56 0.23
C GLU A 25 -15.61 -9.51 1.35
N ILE A 26 -14.60 -8.63 1.46
CA ILE A 26 -14.58 -7.55 2.44
C ILE A 26 -15.63 -6.48 2.15
N ILE A 27 -15.72 -5.98 0.91
CA ILE A 27 -16.67 -4.91 0.59
C ILE A 27 -18.12 -5.40 0.65
N GLU A 28 -18.37 -6.66 0.30
CA GLU A 28 -19.71 -7.26 0.40
C GLU A 28 -20.11 -7.42 1.88
N ALA A 29 -19.20 -7.88 2.74
CA ALA A 29 -19.45 -7.97 4.18
C ALA A 29 -19.73 -6.59 4.81
N ILE A 30 -18.94 -5.57 4.46
CA ILE A 30 -19.18 -4.19 4.91
C ILE A 30 -20.53 -3.68 4.39
N ALA A 31 -20.89 -3.99 3.14
CA ALA A 31 -22.15 -3.55 2.58
C ALA A 31 -23.35 -4.20 3.28
N GLN A 32 -23.30 -5.50 3.57
CA GLN A 32 -24.33 -6.18 4.37
C GLN A 32 -24.43 -5.56 5.77
N HIS A 33 -23.28 -5.33 6.41
CA HIS A 33 -23.20 -4.72 7.73
C HIS A 33 -23.84 -3.34 7.76
N ASN A 34 -23.42 -2.44 6.87
CA ASN A 34 -23.91 -1.08 6.81
C ASN A 34 -25.37 -0.97 6.37
N SER A 35 -25.92 -1.99 5.70
CA SER A 35 -27.32 -2.04 5.30
C SER A 35 -28.22 -2.78 6.30
N HIS A 36 -27.65 -3.39 7.36
CA HIS A 36 -28.42 -4.12 8.34
C HIS A 36 -29.21 -3.16 9.27
N PRO A 37 -30.49 -3.44 9.60
CA PRO A 37 -31.32 -2.56 10.44
C PRO A 37 -30.75 -2.29 11.83
N ASP A 38 -30.02 -3.26 12.39
CA ASP A 38 -29.43 -3.18 13.73
C ASP A 38 -28.06 -2.47 13.75
N THR A 39 -27.54 -2.06 12.60
CA THR A 39 -26.28 -1.30 12.51
C THR A 39 -26.57 0.18 12.70
N THR A 40 -26.07 0.74 13.80
CA THR A 40 -26.17 2.18 14.06
C THR A 40 -25.17 2.99 13.21
N GLU A 41 -25.38 4.30 13.08
CA GLU A 41 -24.48 5.18 12.31
C GLU A 41 -23.02 5.13 12.79
N ALA A 42 -22.81 5.03 14.11
CA ALA A 42 -21.47 4.93 14.69
C ALA A 42 -20.79 3.56 14.43
N GLN A 43 -21.58 2.54 14.13
CA GLN A 43 -21.08 1.18 13.82
C GLN A 43 -20.82 0.99 12.33
N ARG A 44 -21.32 1.88 11.47
CA ARG A 44 -21.04 1.82 10.03
C ARG A 44 -19.54 1.88 9.78
N ILE A 45 -19.08 1.14 8.78
CA ILE A 45 -17.69 1.11 8.36
C ILE A 45 -17.57 1.76 6.98
N GLU A 46 -16.69 2.74 6.83
CA GLU A 46 -16.47 3.43 5.57
C GLU A 46 -15.01 3.30 5.13
N ILE A 47 -14.81 2.89 3.88
CA ILE A 47 -13.51 2.92 3.21
C ILE A 47 -13.29 4.33 2.68
N ASP A 48 -12.29 5.03 3.22
CA ASP A 48 -11.94 6.41 2.88
C ASP A 48 -10.50 6.57 2.37
N VAL A 49 -9.68 5.53 2.48
CA VAL A 49 -8.32 5.48 1.90
C VAL A 49 -8.12 4.15 1.19
N ILE A 50 -7.62 4.21 -0.04
CA ILE A 50 -7.24 3.04 -0.82
C ILE A 50 -5.86 3.29 -1.41
N THR A 51 -4.93 2.38 -1.16
CA THR A 51 -3.59 2.44 -1.75
C THR A 51 -3.22 1.13 -2.44
N GLY A 52 -2.40 1.23 -3.48
CA GLY A 52 -2.00 0.07 -4.26
C GLY A 52 -0.64 0.22 -4.94
N ALA A 53 0.03 -0.92 -5.16
CA ALA A 53 1.25 -1.03 -5.96
C ALA A 53 1.08 -2.14 -7.01
N SER A 54 1.65 -2.01 -8.22
CA SER A 54 1.54 -3.04 -9.26
C SER A 54 0.09 -3.45 -9.56
N ALA A 55 -0.21 -4.75 -9.56
CA ALA A 55 -1.56 -5.30 -9.62
C ALA A 55 -2.52 -4.68 -8.59
N GLY A 56 -2.05 -4.41 -7.37
CA GLY A 56 -2.81 -3.71 -6.34
C GLY A 56 -3.14 -2.27 -6.71
N ALA A 57 -2.30 -1.55 -7.45
CA ALA A 57 -2.58 -0.19 -7.93
C ALA A 57 -3.69 -0.18 -8.99
N MET A 58 -3.66 -1.12 -9.92
CA MET A 58 -4.73 -1.31 -10.91
C MET A 58 -6.05 -1.67 -10.22
N THR A 59 -6.00 -2.58 -9.25
CA THR A 59 -7.16 -2.97 -8.43
C THR A 59 -7.70 -1.79 -7.62
N ALA A 60 -6.82 -1.01 -6.97
CA ALA A 60 -7.17 0.18 -6.21
C ALA A 60 -7.86 1.24 -7.08
N CYS A 61 -7.36 1.47 -8.29
CA CYS A 61 -7.96 2.41 -9.24
C CYS A 61 -9.38 1.99 -9.65
N ILE A 62 -9.57 0.72 -10.05
CA ILE A 62 -10.89 0.19 -10.41
C ILE A 62 -11.82 0.26 -9.20
N LEU A 63 -11.37 -0.25 -8.04
CA LEU A 63 -12.13 -0.29 -6.81
C LEU A 63 -12.62 1.12 -6.41
N ALA A 64 -11.72 2.11 -6.39
CA ALA A 64 -12.06 3.48 -6.00
C ALA A 64 -13.14 4.09 -6.93
N GLN A 65 -13.04 3.88 -8.24
CA GLN A 65 -14.07 4.35 -9.18
C GLN A 65 -15.43 3.71 -8.89
N LYS A 66 -15.45 2.39 -8.79
CA LYS A 66 -16.71 1.65 -8.65
C LYS A 66 -17.35 1.88 -7.29
N LEU A 67 -16.57 2.00 -6.22
CA LEU A 67 -17.06 2.38 -4.90
C LEU A 67 -17.75 3.75 -4.91
N MET A 68 -17.20 4.73 -5.62
CA MET A 68 -17.77 6.08 -5.68
C MET A 68 -18.97 6.19 -6.62
N PHE A 69 -18.94 5.50 -7.77
CA PHE A 69 -19.84 5.83 -8.88
C PHE A 69 -20.68 4.67 -9.40
N GLU A 70 -20.30 3.41 -9.18
CA GLU A 70 -20.94 2.25 -9.80
C GLU A 70 -21.05 1.05 -8.84
N ALA A 71 -21.75 1.25 -7.71
CA ALA A 71 -21.91 0.26 -6.64
C ALA A 71 -22.27 -1.16 -7.13
N GLU A 72 -23.25 -1.27 -8.04
CA GLU A 72 -23.73 -2.57 -8.54
C GLU A 72 -22.66 -3.36 -9.30
N ALA A 73 -21.65 -2.69 -9.86
CA ALA A 73 -20.54 -3.35 -10.55
C ALA A 73 -19.63 -4.14 -9.59
N LEU A 74 -19.83 -4.04 -8.27
CA LEU A 74 -19.05 -4.73 -7.23
C LEU A 74 -19.81 -5.83 -6.48
N ARG A 75 -21.15 -5.91 -6.61
CA ARG A 75 -21.98 -6.74 -5.73
C ARG A 75 -22.03 -8.23 -6.10
N GLN A 76 -21.78 -8.57 -7.36
CA GLN A 76 -21.89 -9.97 -7.82
C GLN A 76 -20.58 -10.75 -7.63
N PRO A 77 -20.59 -12.00 -7.14
CA PRO A 77 -19.38 -12.74 -6.75
C PRO A 77 -18.43 -13.08 -7.91
N TYR A 78 -18.95 -13.38 -9.10
CA TYR A 78 -18.14 -13.74 -10.27
C TYR A 78 -18.46 -12.90 -11.50
N ALA A 79 -19.17 -11.79 -11.30
CA ALA A 79 -19.57 -10.87 -12.36
C ALA A 79 -19.41 -9.43 -11.86
N ASN A 80 -18.25 -9.14 -11.27
CA ASN A 80 -17.89 -7.82 -10.77
C ASN A 80 -16.64 -7.27 -11.46
N ALA A 81 -16.45 -5.96 -11.32
CA ALA A 81 -15.37 -5.20 -11.92
C ALA A 81 -13.97 -5.54 -11.37
N LEU A 82 -13.85 -6.30 -10.27
CA LEU A 82 -12.57 -6.81 -9.78
C LEU A 82 -12.28 -8.21 -10.33
N TYR A 83 -13.30 -9.05 -10.48
CA TYR A 83 -13.19 -10.41 -11.02
C TYR A 83 -12.90 -10.42 -12.51
N GLY A 84 -13.66 -9.65 -13.30
CA GLY A 84 -13.54 -9.63 -14.75
C GLY A 84 -12.12 -9.37 -15.30
N PRO A 85 -11.41 -8.29 -14.90
CA PRO A 85 -10.07 -8.01 -15.44
C PRO A 85 -9.04 -9.06 -15.03
N TRP A 86 -9.13 -9.57 -13.81
CA TRP A 86 -8.11 -10.46 -13.24
C TRP A 86 -8.36 -11.94 -13.49
N VAL A 87 -9.59 -12.36 -13.74
CA VAL A 87 -9.92 -13.76 -13.94
C VAL A 87 -10.32 -14.04 -15.38
N GLU A 88 -11.23 -13.26 -15.95
CA GLU A 88 -11.83 -13.55 -17.26
C GLU A 88 -11.02 -13.00 -18.43
N ASP A 89 -10.66 -11.71 -18.39
CA ASP A 89 -10.20 -11.00 -19.58
C ASP A 89 -8.68 -11.10 -19.84
N ILE A 90 -7.88 -11.18 -18.78
CA ILE A 90 -6.42 -11.30 -18.94
C ILE A 90 -6.03 -12.74 -19.27
N ASP A 91 -5.31 -12.95 -20.35
CA ASP A 91 -4.84 -14.29 -20.72
C ASP A 91 -3.51 -14.24 -21.46
N ILE A 92 -2.75 -15.34 -21.37
CA ILE A 92 -1.42 -15.43 -21.97
C ILE A 92 -1.43 -15.31 -23.50
N SER A 93 -2.48 -15.76 -24.19
CA SER A 93 -2.55 -15.71 -25.65
C SER A 93 -2.63 -14.25 -26.12
N GLY A 94 -3.45 -13.44 -25.47
CA GLY A 94 -3.46 -12.00 -25.68
C GLY A 94 -2.10 -11.35 -25.34
N LEU A 95 -1.47 -11.78 -24.24
CA LEU A 95 -0.22 -11.17 -23.77
C LEU A 95 0.95 -11.48 -24.70
N LEU A 96 0.94 -12.63 -25.36
CA LEU A 96 1.95 -13.00 -26.35
C LEU A 96 1.70 -12.34 -27.71
N ASN A 97 0.48 -11.90 -27.99
CA ASN A 97 0.06 -11.32 -29.26
C ASN A 97 0.28 -9.79 -29.28
N LEU A 98 1.53 -9.37 -29.46
CA LEU A 98 1.84 -7.95 -29.62
C LEU A 98 1.03 -7.32 -30.76
N ARG A 99 0.44 -6.15 -30.49
CA ARG A 99 -0.24 -5.36 -31.51
C ARG A 99 0.79 -4.76 -32.48
N PRO A 100 0.41 -4.45 -33.73
CA PRO A 100 1.34 -3.86 -34.71
C PRO A 100 1.98 -2.54 -34.27
N SER A 101 1.33 -1.81 -33.35
CA SER A 101 1.82 -0.58 -32.72
C SER A 101 2.91 -0.81 -31.66
N GLU A 102 3.10 -2.03 -31.20
CA GLU A 102 4.02 -2.35 -30.12
C GLU A 102 5.41 -2.70 -30.66
N ASP A 103 6.43 -1.99 -30.18
CA ASP A 103 7.82 -2.30 -30.47
C ASP A 103 8.28 -3.50 -29.62
N PRO A 104 8.64 -4.64 -30.23
CA PRO A 104 9.05 -5.85 -29.52
C PRO A 104 10.39 -5.69 -28.76
N ASN A 105 11.10 -4.58 -28.92
CA ASN A 105 12.30 -4.26 -28.15
C ASN A 105 11.99 -3.58 -26.80
N LEU A 106 10.76 -3.12 -26.59
CA LEU A 106 10.36 -2.39 -25.38
C LEU A 106 9.69 -3.28 -24.32
N SER A 107 9.17 -4.45 -24.71
CA SER A 107 8.55 -5.41 -23.78
C SER A 107 8.50 -6.84 -24.33
N ILE A 108 8.41 -7.81 -23.40
CA ILE A 108 8.20 -9.22 -23.74
C ILE A 108 6.73 -9.49 -24.09
N LEU A 109 5.82 -8.90 -23.31
CA LEU A 109 4.37 -9.09 -23.40
C LEU A 109 3.67 -7.82 -23.89
N SER A 110 2.46 -8.00 -24.41
CA SER A 110 1.61 -6.91 -24.88
C SER A 110 1.18 -6.04 -23.70
N SER A 111 1.58 -4.79 -23.76
CA SER A 111 1.11 -3.74 -22.85
C SER A 111 -0.20 -3.14 -23.35
N ASP A 112 -0.46 -3.24 -24.66
CA ASP A 112 -1.70 -2.78 -25.27
C ASP A 112 -2.91 -3.64 -24.82
N GLN A 113 -2.74 -4.96 -24.59
CA GLN A 113 -3.81 -5.76 -23.96
C GLN A 113 -4.17 -5.25 -22.56
N ILE A 114 -3.18 -4.87 -21.74
CA ILE A 114 -3.42 -4.31 -20.41
C ILE A 114 -4.18 -2.97 -20.53
N ALA A 115 -3.82 -2.13 -21.51
CA ALA A 115 -4.52 -0.87 -21.78
C ALA A 115 -5.97 -1.09 -22.24
N GLU A 116 -6.25 -2.11 -23.06
CA GLU A 116 -7.61 -2.46 -23.48
C GLU A 116 -8.48 -2.88 -22.28
N ILE A 117 -7.94 -3.71 -21.38
CA ILE A 117 -8.63 -4.11 -20.14
C ILE A 117 -8.86 -2.89 -19.24
N GLY A 118 -7.84 -2.05 -19.04
CA GLY A 118 -7.96 -0.80 -18.28
C GLY A 118 -9.05 0.11 -18.83
N TYR A 119 -9.10 0.27 -20.15
CA TYR A 119 -10.17 1.02 -20.82
C TYR A 119 -11.55 0.41 -20.56
N LYS A 120 -11.71 -0.92 -20.68
CA LYS A 120 -12.98 -1.62 -20.44
C LYS A 120 -13.51 -1.41 -19.02
N TYR A 121 -12.65 -1.47 -18.00
CA TYR A 121 -13.12 -1.38 -16.61
C TYR A 121 -13.15 0.03 -16.04
N VAL A 122 -12.35 0.96 -16.54
CA VAL A 122 -12.28 2.34 -16.02
C VAL A 122 -12.98 3.34 -16.95
N MET A 123 -12.80 3.22 -18.26
CA MET A 123 -13.25 4.23 -19.23
C MET A 123 -14.63 3.96 -19.84
N GLN A 124 -15.12 2.72 -19.78
CA GLN A 124 -16.40 2.32 -20.39
C GLN A 124 -17.60 3.14 -19.89
N ARG A 125 -17.58 3.56 -18.62
CA ARG A 125 -18.58 4.48 -18.03
C ARG A 125 -18.78 5.76 -18.85
N TYR A 126 -17.72 6.23 -19.50
CA TYR A 126 -17.70 7.48 -20.26
C TYR A 126 -17.86 7.29 -21.76
N ALA A 127 -17.95 6.06 -22.26
CA ALA A 127 -17.89 5.75 -23.68
C ALA A 127 -19.07 6.33 -24.48
N SER A 128 -20.25 6.46 -23.87
CA SER A 128 -21.47 7.02 -24.50
C SER A 128 -21.54 8.56 -24.47
N GLY A 129 -20.61 9.22 -23.77
CA GLY A 129 -20.67 10.66 -23.49
C GLY A 129 -21.65 11.07 -22.40
N GLN A 130 -22.47 10.15 -21.87
CA GLN A 130 -23.33 10.36 -20.71
C GLN A 130 -23.13 9.22 -19.69
N PRO A 131 -22.43 9.48 -18.57
CA PRO A 131 -22.26 8.49 -17.51
C PRO A 131 -23.59 7.99 -16.97
N THR A 132 -23.66 6.72 -16.57
CA THR A 132 -24.82 6.19 -15.84
C THR A 132 -25.00 6.93 -14.51
N PRO A 133 -26.20 7.00 -13.92
CA PRO A 133 -26.40 7.66 -12.64
C PRO A 133 -25.43 7.14 -11.58
N ARG A 134 -24.78 8.05 -10.85
CA ARG A 134 -23.84 7.68 -9.77
C ARG A 134 -24.56 6.89 -8.69
N GLN A 135 -23.94 5.80 -8.29
CA GLN A 135 -24.37 4.98 -7.16
C GLN A 135 -23.18 4.71 -6.27
N ARG A 136 -23.13 5.39 -5.12
CA ARG A 136 -22.08 5.18 -4.12
C ARG A 136 -22.31 3.87 -3.39
N HIS A 137 -21.28 3.05 -3.31
CA HIS A 137 -21.32 1.74 -2.67
C HIS A 137 -21.51 1.89 -1.14
N PRO A 138 -22.27 1.00 -0.46
CA PRO A 138 -22.49 1.12 0.99
C PRO A 138 -21.24 1.08 1.85
N ALA A 139 -20.14 0.49 1.35
CA ALA A 139 -18.83 0.47 2.01
C ALA A 139 -17.98 1.72 1.75
N ALA A 140 -18.40 2.63 0.87
CA ALA A 140 -17.61 3.79 0.48
C ALA A 140 -17.91 5.00 1.38
N ALA A 141 -16.86 5.69 1.81
CA ALA A 141 -16.99 7.03 2.39
C ALA A 141 -17.47 8.05 1.34
N ALA A 142 -17.89 9.24 1.79
CA ALA A 142 -18.24 10.34 0.89
C ALA A 142 -17.06 10.89 0.06
N SER A 143 -15.83 10.61 0.50
CA SER A 143 -14.60 10.90 -0.22
C SER A 143 -13.59 9.79 0.01
N ILE A 144 -12.86 9.40 -1.05
CA ILE A 144 -11.82 8.38 -0.99
C ILE A 144 -10.49 8.99 -1.42
N ARG A 145 -9.48 8.94 -0.56
CA ARG A 145 -8.10 9.24 -0.95
C ARG A 145 -7.47 8.01 -1.60
N LEU A 146 -7.15 8.14 -2.87
CA LEU A 146 -6.47 7.13 -3.67
C LEU A 146 -4.96 7.42 -3.68
N GLY A 147 -4.13 6.41 -3.37
CA GLY A 147 -2.67 6.48 -3.46
C GLY A 147 -2.09 5.34 -4.30
N LEU A 148 -1.35 5.67 -5.35
CA LEU A 148 -0.75 4.69 -6.26
C LEU A 148 0.77 4.78 -6.17
N ALA A 149 1.42 3.67 -5.80
CA ALA A 149 2.88 3.58 -5.77
C ALA A 149 3.46 3.66 -7.18
N MET A 150 4.56 4.39 -7.36
CA MET A 150 5.22 4.56 -8.65
C MET A 150 6.74 4.45 -8.52
N SER A 151 7.39 3.96 -9.58
CA SER A 151 8.84 3.83 -9.63
C SER A 151 9.42 4.65 -10.78
N ASN A 152 9.95 5.83 -10.47
CA ASN A 152 10.51 6.77 -11.44
C ASN A 152 11.97 6.43 -11.77
N LEU A 153 12.21 5.99 -13.01
CA LEU A 153 13.54 5.62 -13.48
C LEU A 153 14.45 6.82 -13.78
N LYS A 154 13.89 8.02 -14.02
CA LYS A 154 14.71 9.25 -14.13
C LYS A 154 15.24 9.70 -12.77
N GLY A 155 14.51 9.37 -11.70
CA GLY A 155 14.80 9.86 -10.35
C GLY A 155 14.47 11.34 -10.18
N ILE A 156 14.36 11.77 -8.92
CA ILE A 156 14.10 13.16 -8.55
C ILE A 156 15.09 13.54 -7.45
N ASP A 157 15.73 14.71 -7.60
CA ASP A 157 16.67 15.22 -6.62
C ASP A 157 15.95 15.90 -5.46
N TYR A 158 16.43 15.59 -4.26
CA TYR A 158 16.03 16.18 -2.99
C TYR A 158 17.26 16.74 -2.30
N ALA A 159 17.08 17.82 -1.55
CA ALA A 159 18.17 18.49 -0.87
C ALA A 159 17.88 18.54 0.65
N VAL A 160 18.81 18.03 1.45
CA VAL A 160 18.77 18.13 2.91
C VAL A 160 19.84 19.10 3.37
N GLU A 161 19.48 20.01 4.27
CA GLU A 161 20.47 20.84 4.94
C GLU A 161 21.36 19.97 5.83
N VAL A 162 22.68 20.02 5.60
CA VAL A 162 23.66 19.37 6.47
C VAL A 162 24.57 20.43 7.10
N THR A 163 24.87 20.23 8.38
CA THR A 163 25.80 21.10 9.11
C THR A 163 27.20 20.51 9.02
N ASP A 164 28.16 21.30 8.54
CA ASP A 164 29.56 20.89 8.44
C ASP A 164 30.29 21.17 9.78
N PHE A 165 31.31 20.37 10.11
CA PHE A 165 32.07 20.52 11.38
C PHE A 165 32.78 21.89 11.52
N PRO A 166 33.31 22.53 10.44
CA PRO A 166 33.91 23.86 10.51
C PRO A 166 32.93 24.98 10.91
N ASP A 167 31.64 24.85 10.58
CA ASP A 167 30.58 25.83 10.90
C ASP A 167 30.26 25.86 12.40
N VAL A 168 30.62 24.80 13.15
CA VAL A 168 30.52 24.74 14.62
C VAL A 168 31.61 25.59 15.29
N THR A 169 32.73 25.86 14.59
CA THR A 169 33.92 26.51 15.16
C THR A 169 34.12 27.97 14.75
N ASN A 170 33.36 28.47 13.77
CA ASN A 170 33.42 29.87 13.34
C ASN A 170 32.01 30.42 13.05
N PRO A 171 31.41 31.21 13.98
CA PRO A 171 30.04 31.72 13.84
C PRO A 171 29.80 32.61 12.60
N ASN A 172 30.87 33.12 11.99
CA ASN A 172 30.84 34.03 10.86
C ASN A 172 30.89 33.33 9.49
N ASN A 173 31.12 32.02 9.46
CA ASN A 173 31.09 31.23 8.24
C ASN A 173 29.95 30.22 8.34
N ARG A 174 28.73 30.64 8.00
CA ARG A 174 27.56 29.77 7.92
C ARG A 174 27.35 29.32 6.48
N SER A 175 28.27 28.54 5.93
CA SER A 175 28.03 27.94 4.62
C SER A 175 27.17 26.69 4.80
N ARG A 176 25.85 26.88 4.96
CA ARG A 176 24.88 25.77 4.93
C ARG A 176 25.08 25.01 3.62
N ARG A 177 25.53 23.75 3.71
CA ARG A 177 25.68 22.87 2.55
C ARG A 177 24.41 22.07 2.37
N MET A 178 23.95 22.00 1.13
CA MET A 178 22.87 21.10 0.74
C MET A 178 23.47 19.76 0.36
N PHE A 179 23.06 18.69 1.03
CA PHE A 179 23.31 17.33 0.59
C PHE A 179 22.20 16.93 -0.37
N THR A 180 22.53 16.86 -1.66
CA THR A 180 21.60 16.43 -2.70
C THR A 180 21.66 14.91 -2.85
N TYR A 181 20.50 14.28 -2.87
CA TYR A 181 20.35 12.86 -3.17
C TYR A 181 19.18 12.61 -4.11
N THR A 182 19.29 11.60 -4.96
CA THR A 182 18.27 11.23 -5.94
C THR A 182 17.38 10.12 -5.39
N ARG A 183 16.06 10.29 -5.49
CA ARG A 183 15.06 9.30 -5.10
C ARG A 183 14.33 8.79 -6.34
N HIS A 184 14.25 7.46 -6.48
CA HIS A 184 13.50 6.79 -7.55
C HIS A 184 12.10 6.33 -7.13
N LYS A 185 11.86 6.25 -5.82
CA LYS A 185 10.56 5.97 -5.22
C LYS A 185 9.65 7.19 -5.34
N ASP A 186 8.44 6.98 -5.85
CA ASP A 186 7.45 8.03 -6.11
C ASP A 186 6.02 7.53 -5.85
N TYR A 187 5.06 8.44 -5.84
CA TYR A 187 3.65 8.19 -5.61
C TYR A 187 2.79 9.15 -6.42
N PHE A 188 1.57 8.72 -6.72
CA PHE A 188 0.51 9.60 -7.15
C PHE A 188 -0.66 9.52 -6.17
N THR A 189 -1.19 10.66 -5.75
CA THR A 189 -2.29 10.73 -4.78
C THR A 189 -3.40 11.64 -5.27
N TYR A 190 -4.66 11.24 -5.07
CA TYR A 190 -5.82 12.04 -5.42
C TYR A 190 -6.96 11.84 -4.41
N ALA A 191 -7.68 12.90 -4.05
CA ALA A 191 -8.83 12.84 -3.16
C ALA A 191 -10.13 12.88 -3.97
N LEU A 192 -10.72 11.69 -4.21
CA LEU A 192 -11.96 11.53 -4.96
C LEU A 192 -13.15 11.97 -4.10
N LYS A 193 -14.09 12.68 -4.71
CA LYS A 193 -15.36 13.11 -4.13
C LYS A 193 -16.53 12.66 -5.00
N ASP A 194 -17.69 12.56 -4.38
CA ASP A 194 -18.94 12.30 -5.08
C ASP A 194 -19.39 13.58 -5.80
N GLY A 195 -18.83 13.82 -7.00
CA GLY A 195 -18.96 15.09 -7.72
C GLY A 195 -18.63 14.97 -9.22
N ASP A 196 -19.26 15.80 -10.06
CA ASP A 196 -19.05 15.78 -11.53
C ASP A 196 -17.59 16.15 -11.88
N GLN A 197 -16.94 16.90 -10.99
CA GLN A 197 -15.52 17.22 -11.07
C GLN A 197 -14.62 15.98 -11.04
N ASP A 198 -15.06 14.90 -10.39
CA ASP A 198 -14.28 13.67 -10.26
C ASP A 198 -14.90 12.50 -11.06
N ASP A 199 -16.16 12.57 -11.48
CA ASP A 199 -16.79 11.60 -12.36
C ASP A 199 -16.72 12.03 -13.85
N ASN A 200 -15.50 12.18 -14.36
CA ASN A 200 -15.27 12.63 -15.74
C ASN A 200 -14.14 11.86 -16.46
N PRO A 201 -14.19 11.77 -17.80
CA PRO A 201 -13.22 10.97 -18.57
C PRO A 201 -11.79 11.50 -18.55
N ARG A 202 -11.56 12.80 -18.27
CA ARG A 202 -10.21 13.37 -18.25
C ARG A 202 -9.44 12.87 -17.03
N LEU A 203 -10.05 12.96 -15.84
CA LEU A 203 -9.45 12.46 -14.61
C LEU A 203 -9.23 10.94 -14.68
N TRP A 204 -10.26 10.18 -15.06
CA TRP A 204 -10.15 8.72 -15.05
C TRP A 204 -9.21 8.15 -16.11
N ARG A 205 -9.01 8.86 -17.24
CA ARG A 205 -7.94 8.52 -18.18
C ARG A 205 -6.55 8.69 -17.56
N GLN A 206 -6.35 9.76 -16.79
CA GLN A 206 -5.08 9.99 -16.10
C GLN A 206 -4.86 8.93 -15.01
N LEU A 207 -5.87 8.66 -14.19
CA LEU A 207 -5.79 7.64 -13.13
C LEU A 207 -5.55 6.23 -13.70
N GLU A 208 -6.22 5.87 -14.80
CA GLU A 208 -5.96 4.61 -15.52
C GLU A 208 -4.50 4.53 -15.98
N GLN A 209 -3.98 5.57 -16.63
CA GLN A 209 -2.60 5.59 -17.12
C GLN A 209 -1.58 5.45 -15.98
N ILE A 210 -1.83 6.11 -14.84
CA ILE A 210 -0.97 6.03 -13.66
C ILE A 210 -1.04 4.63 -13.03
N ALA A 211 -2.23 4.07 -12.87
CA ALA A 211 -2.42 2.73 -12.32
C ALA A 211 -1.79 1.67 -13.22
N ARG A 212 -1.94 1.79 -14.54
CA ARG A 212 -1.30 0.92 -15.52
C ARG A 212 0.22 1.06 -15.49
N SER A 213 0.73 2.28 -15.38
CA SER A 213 2.16 2.54 -15.20
C SER A 213 2.70 1.87 -13.93
N SER A 214 1.93 1.86 -12.84
CA SER A 214 2.30 1.19 -11.60
C SER A 214 2.39 -0.34 -11.74
N GLY A 215 1.67 -0.97 -12.69
CA GLY A 215 1.80 -2.40 -13.00
C GLY A 215 2.69 -2.73 -14.20
N ALA A 216 3.49 -1.78 -14.69
CA ALA A 216 4.41 -2.00 -15.81
C ALA A 216 5.67 -2.78 -15.36
N PHE A 217 5.48 -4.05 -15.01
CA PHE A 217 6.54 -4.93 -14.49
C PHE A 217 7.77 -4.92 -15.40
N PRO A 218 8.98 -4.66 -14.87
CA PRO A 218 10.19 -4.47 -15.68
C PRO A 218 10.40 -5.58 -16.69
N PHE A 219 10.69 -5.19 -17.94
CA PHE A 219 10.91 -6.07 -19.12
C PHE A 219 9.67 -6.84 -19.59
N ALA A 220 8.75 -7.22 -18.70
CA ALA A 220 7.51 -7.89 -19.07
C ALA A 220 6.59 -6.93 -19.85
N PHE A 221 6.43 -5.72 -19.34
CA PHE A 221 5.59 -4.67 -19.92
C PHE A 221 6.40 -3.41 -20.22
N ARG A 222 5.90 -2.61 -21.18
CA ARG A 222 6.53 -1.38 -21.63
C ARG A 222 6.45 -0.33 -20.54
N LEU A 223 7.58 0.35 -20.30
CA LEU A 223 7.66 1.51 -19.43
C LEU A 223 6.77 2.64 -19.93
N MET A 224 6.18 3.39 -19.00
CA MET A 224 5.25 4.47 -19.35
C MET A 224 5.87 5.83 -19.06
N GLU A 225 5.68 6.74 -20.01
CA GLU A 225 5.98 8.14 -19.82
C GLU A 225 4.76 8.84 -19.24
N ILE A 226 4.92 9.54 -18.12
CA ILE A 226 3.85 10.25 -17.42
C ILE A 226 4.30 11.68 -17.17
N GLU A 227 3.46 12.63 -17.58
CA GLU A 227 3.66 14.05 -17.31
C GLU A 227 3.18 14.40 -15.90
N ARG A 228 4.02 15.14 -15.14
CA ARG A 228 3.75 15.55 -13.77
C ARG A 228 4.18 17.00 -13.55
N GLN A 229 3.34 17.77 -12.88
CA GLN A 229 3.66 19.14 -12.52
C GLN A 229 4.69 19.15 -11.38
N GLY A 230 5.68 20.04 -11.42
CA GLY A 230 6.67 20.16 -10.33
C GLY A 230 6.08 20.55 -8.97
N SER A 231 4.88 21.15 -8.98
CA SER A 231 4.10 21.48 -7.78
C SER A 231 3.28 20.32 -7.21
N ASP A 232 3.38 19.12 -7.80
CA ASP A 232 2.71 17.94 -7.28
C ASP A 232 3.11 17.68 -5.81
N PRO A 233 2.15 17.45 -4.90
CA PRO A 233 2.45 17.25 -3.48
C PRO A 233 3.46 16.14 -3.18
N SER A 234 3.53 15.11 -4.02
CA SER A 234 4.53 14.02 -3.89
C SER A 234 5.98 14.49 -4.06
N PHE A 235 6.18 15.66 -4.69
CA PHE A 235 7.47 16.30 -4.92
C PHE A 235 7.81 17.39 -3.91
N ALA A 236 7.05 17.49 -2.81
CA ALA A 236 7.39 18.39 -1.71
C ALA A 236 8.86 18.20 -1.28
N ARG A 237 9.58 19.32 -1.12
CA ARG A 237 11.02 19.36 -0.78
C ARG A 237 11.98 18.81 -1.85
N SER A 238 11.49 18.52 -3.05
CA SER A 238 12.37 18.26 -4.20
C SER A 238 12.99 19.55 -4.72
N THR A 239 13.95 19.41 -5.63
CA THR A 239 14.56 20.54 -6.34
C THR A 239 13.81 20.95 -7.62
N LEU A 240 12.63 20.37 -7.88
CA LEU A 240 11.85 20.64 -9.08
C LEU A 240 11.20 22.03 -9.03
N ALA A 241 11.11 22.70 -10.19
CA ALA A 241 10.44 23.98 -10.29
C ALA A 241 8.91 23.79 -10.27
N PRO A 242 8.15 24.44 -9.36
CA PRO A 242 6.72 24.20 -9.20
C PRO A 242 5.88 24.39 -10.48
N ASP A 243 6.20 25.43 -11.26
CA ASP A 243 5.43 25.81 -12.45
C ASP A 243 5.83 25.03 -13.72
N HIS A 244 6.80 24.12 -13.63
CA HIS A 244 7.25 23.34 -14.77
C HIS A 244 6.53 22.00 -14.87
N LEU A 245 6.14 21.62 -16.09
CA LEU A 245 5.63 20.30 -16.41
C LEU A 245 6.79 19.40 -16.80
N TYR A 246 7.05 18.37 -16.00
CA TYR A 246 8.10 17.39 -16.23
C TYR A 246 7.52 16.13 -16.85
N SER A 247 8.30 15.50 -17.72
CA SER A 247 8.01 14.16 -18.20
C SER A 247 8.93 13.14 -17.53
N PHE A 248 8.36 12.14 -16.86
CA PHE A 248 9.09 11.07 -16.17
C PHE A 248 8.80 9.71 -16.78
N VAL A 249 9.77 8.80 -16.68
CA VAL A 249 9.63 7.42 -17.17
C VAL A 249 9.48 6.50 -15.98
N TYR A 250 8.37 5.77 -15.96
CA TYR A 250 7.97 4.94 -14.84
C TYR A 250 7.96 3.46 -15.20
N THR A 251 8.33 2.64 -14.22
CA THR A 251 8.11 1.20 -14.18
C THR A 251 7.18 0.86 -13.01
N ASP A 252 6.99 -0.44 -12.78
CA ASP A 252 6.14 -0.97 -11.73
C ASP A 252 6.43 -0.38 -10.34
N GLY A 253 5.39 0.08 -9.66
CA GLY A 253 5.48 0.69 -8.33
C GLY A 253 6.08 -0.25 -7.28
N GLY A 254 5.85 -1.56 -7.43
CA GLY A 254 6.37 -2.63 -6.58
C GLY A 254 7.89 -2.85 -6.67
N VAL A 255 8.59 -2.16 -7.57
CA VAL A 255 10.07 -2.16 -7.62
C VAL A 255 10.66 -1.46 -6.39
N PHE A 256 10.11 -0.31 -6.00
CA PHE A 256 10.59 0.46 -4.84
C PHE A 256 9.59 0.51 -3.68
N GLU A 257 8.32 0.18 -3.93
CA GLU A 257 7.27 0.20 -2.93
C GLU A 257 6.19 -0.85 -3.26
N ASN A 258 6.37 -2.08 -2.79
CA ASN A 258 5.39 -3.15 -3.00
C ASN A 258 4.33 -3.21 -1.90
N GLU A 259 4.51 -2.47 -0.81
CA GLU A 259 3.69 -2.57 0.39
C GLU A 259 3.28 -1.15 0.84
N PRO A 260 2.32 -0.53 0.13
CA PRO A 260 1.99 0.90 0.26
C PRO A 260 1.23 1.25 1.56
N LEU A 261 1.42 0.48 2.64
CA LEU A 261 0.82 0.75 3.95
C LEU A 261 1.31 2.08 4.55
N GLY A 262 2.59 2.43 4.34
CA GLY A 262 3.12 3.73 4.72
C GLY A 262 2.40 4.88 4.00
N LEU A 263 2.16 4.73 2.69
CA LEU A 263 1.38 5.68 1.92
C LEU A 263 -0.08 5.80 2.43
N ALA A 264 -0.70 4.67 2.81
CA ALA A 264 -2.03 4.69 3.40
C ALA A 264 -2.06 5.50 4.70
N LYS A 265 -1.03 5.34 5.56
CA LYS A 265 -0.88 6.15 6.78
C LYS A 265 -0.72 7.63 6.47
N ASP A 266 0.15 7.98 5.52
CA ASP A 266 0.36 9.37 5.09
C ASP A 266 -0.94 10.02 4.56
N LEU A 267 -1.80 9.25 3.90
CA LEU A 267 -3.09 9.72 3.43
C LEU A 267 -4.14 9.85 4.55
N VAL A 268 -4.14 8.92 5.52
CA VAL A 268 -4.98 9.03 6.73
C VAL A 268 -4.60 10.27 7.53
N ASP A 269 -3.31 10.56 7.70
CA ASP A 269 -2.83 11.73 8.46
C ASP A 269 -3.25 13.06 7.84
N GLN A 270 -3.57 13.07 6.55
CA GLN A 270 -4.14 14.23 5.86
C GLN A 270 -5.66 14.38 6.08
N ILE A 271 -6.36 13.32 6.50
CA ILE A 271 -7.79 13.36 6.87
C ILE A 271 -7.90 13.68 8.36
N ASP A 272 -7.20 12.91 9.20
CA ASP A 272 -7.35 12.89 10.65
C ASP A 272 -6.24 13.72 11.32
N GLN A 273 -6.08 14.99 10.93
CA GLN A 273 -4.95 15.85 11.39
C GLN A 273 -4.85 16.00 12.92
N GLN A 274 -5.96 15.82 13.63
CA GLN A 274 -6.03 15.90 15.10
C GLN A 274 -6.01 14.54 15.78
N HIS A 275 -6.10 13.44 15.02
CA HIS A 275 -5.99 12.06 15.53
C HIS A 275 -6.98 11.70 16.65
N LEU A 276 -8.14 12.38 16.64
CA LEU A 276 -9.20 12.21 17.64
C LEU A 276 -10.02 10.92 17.43
N ASP A 277 -9.87 10.26 16.29
CA ASP A 277 -10.67 9.10 15.87
C ASP A 277 -9.88 7.78 15.85
N HIS A 278 -8.77 7.68 16.57
CA HIS A 278 -7.92 6.48 16.55
C HIS A 278 -8.65 5.20 16.95
N ASP A 279 -9.58 5.28 17.91
CA ASP A 279 -10.43 4.15 18.32
C ASP A 279 -11.38 3.66 17.21
N ASN A 280 -11.61 4.49 16.19
CA ASN A 280 -12.47 4.21 15.04
C ASN A 280 -11.69 4.06 13.73
N ARG A 281 -10.35 4.05 13.76
CA ARG A 281 -9.47 4.00 12.58
C ARG A 281 -8.76 2.66 12.46
N PHE A 282 -9.01 1.96 11.36
CA PHE A 282 -8.43 0.64 11.09
C PHE A 282 -7.73 0.59 9.74
N TYR A 283 -6.76 -0.31 9.62
CA TYR A 283 -6.03 -0.57 8.38
C TYR A 283 -6.23 -2.02 7.96
N LEU A 284 -6.46 -2.26 6.67
CA LEU A 284 -6.47 -3.57 6.06
C LEU A 284 -5.35 -3.67 5.04
N TYR A 285 -4.39 -4.55 5.30
CA TYR A 285 -3.32 -4.91 4.39
C TYR A 285 -3.63 -6.23 3.70
N ILE A 286 -3.52 -6.25 2.36
CA ILE A 286 -3.81 -7.41 1.53
C ILE A 286 -2.55 -7.76 0.75
N SER A 287 -2.11 -9.01 0.87
CA SER A 287 -1.00 -9.50 0.05
C SER A 287 -1.06 -11.01 -0.19
N PRO A 288 -0.86 -11.49 -1.42
CA PRO A 288 -0.84 -12.92 -1.69
C PRO A 288 0.41 -13.63 -1.17
N GLY A 289 1.50 -12.92 -0.83
CA GLY A 289 2.69 -13.54 -0.26
C GLY A 289 2.65 -13.62 1.26
N ALA A 290 3.00 -14.77 1.83
CA ALA A 290 3.47 -14.78 3.22
C ALA A 290 4.79 -14.03 3.25
N LYS A 291 5.07 -13.31 4.34
CA LYS A 291 6.40 -12.69 4.55
C LYS A 291 7.41 -13.78 4.85
N SER A 292 7.78 -14.54 3.82
CA SER A 292 8.74 -15.61 3.91
C SER A 292 10.16 -15.08 3.75
N SER A 293 11.10 -15.84 4.30
CA SER A 293 12.52 -15.49 4.25
C SER A 293 13.01 -15.58 2.82
N THR A 294 13.49 -14.46 2.27
CA THR A 294 14.18 -14.41 0.96
C THR A 294 15.65 -14.80 1.06
N VAL A 295 16.09 -15.35 2.20
CA VAL A 295 17.48 -15.76 2.43
C VAL A 295 17.86 -16.82 1.39
N ASN A 296 18.79 -16.45 0.52
CA ASN A 296 19.36 -17.36 -0.45
C ASN A 296 20.56 -18.11 0.14
N LEU A 297 20.29 -19.24 0.82
CA LEU A 297 21.32 -20.10 1.41
C LEU A 297 22.23 -20.78 0.36
N ASN A 298 21.86 -20.73 -0.93
CA ASN A 298 22.63 -21.35 -2.01
C ASN A 298 23.79 -20.47 -2.48
N ILE A 299 23.82 -19.19 -2.10
CA ILE A 299 24.94 -18.30 -2.44
C ILE A 299 26.02 -18.40 -1.36
N LYS A 300 27.22 -18.75 -1.80
CA LYS A 300 28.42 -18.88 -0.99
C LYS A 300 29.56 -18.21 -1.72
N ALA A 301 30.60 -17.79 -0.98
CA ALA A 301 31.75 -17.12 -1.58
C ALA A 301 32.43 -17.95 -2.68
N ASP A 302 32.36 -19.28 -2.59
CA ASP A 302 32.93 -20.23 -3.53
C ASP A 302 32.14 -20.39 -4.86
N ASN A 303 30.87 -19.97 -4.90
CA ASN A 303 30.02 -20.03 -6.09
C ASN A 303 29.51 -18.66 -6.57
N ALA A 304 30.02 -17.58 -5.96
CA ALA A 304 29.73 -16.18 -6.27
C ALA A 304 30.45 -15.70 -7.55
N THR A 305 30.18 -16.36 -8.68
CA THR A 305 30.62 -15.90 -10.01
C THR A 305 30.07 -14.50 -10.33
N TYR A 306 30.62 -13.78 -11.33
CA TYR A 306 30.10 -12.46 -11.71
C TYR A 306 28.59 -12.46 -12.00
N LEU A 307 28.08 -13.51 -12.67
CA LEU A 307 26.66 -13.66 -12.97
C LEU A 307 25.83 -13.94 -11.71
N ASN A 308 26.29 -14.83 -10.84
CA ASN A 308 25.58 -15.18 -9.60
C ASN A 308 25.57 -14.00 -8.61
N THR A 309 26.70 -13.28 -8.52
CA THR A 309 26.82 -12.06 -7.70
C THR A 309 25.91 -10.96 -8.24
N GLY A 310 25.90 -10.72 -9.55
CA GLY A 310 25.00 -9.74 -10.17
C GLY A 310 23.53 -10.07 -9.93
N ALA A 311 23.13 -11.33 -10.09
CA ALA A 311 21.77 -11.78 -9.80
C ALA A 311 21.41 -11.65 -8.31
N ALA A 312 22.36 -11.95 -7.42
CA ALA A 312 22.18 -11.81 -5.97
C ALA A 312 22.00 -10.35 -5.55
N LEU A 313 22.81 -9.44 -6.08
CA LEU A 313 22.74 -8.01 -5.79
C LEU A 313 21.44 -7.41 -6.32
N ALA A 314 21.04 -7.76 -7.55
CA ALA A 314 19.77 -7.34 -8.11
C ALA A 314 18.59 -7.86 -7.27
N GLY A 315 18.62 -9.13 -6.88
CA GLY A 315 17.61 -9.72 -6.01
C GLY A 315 17.58 -9.07 -4.63
N ALA A 316 18.74 -8.78 -4.04
CA ALA A 316 18.86 -8.14 -2.73
C ALA A 316 18.34 -6.70 -2.75
N ILE A 317 18.69 -5.90 -3.75
CA ILE A 317 18.17 -4.53 -3.94
C ILE A 317 16.65 -4.56 -4.12
N PHE A 318 16.15 -5.43 -4.99
CA PHE A 318 14.72 -5.59 -5.26
C PHE A 318 13.95 -6.04 -4.00
N THR A 319 14.54 -6.93 -3.20
CA THR A 319 13.95 -7.42 -1.95
C THR A 319 14.00 -6.35 -0.84
N GLN A 320 15.13 -5.68 -0.66
CA GLN A 320 15.33 -4.67 0.38
C GLN A 320 14.40 -3.47 0.17
N ALA A 321 14.11 -3.11 -1.07
CA ALA A 321 13.16 -2.05 -1.40
C ALA A 321 11.70 -2.40 -1.00
N ARG A 322 11.36 -3.70 -0.87
CA ARG A 322 10.01 -4.15 -0.48
C ARG A 322 9.71 -4.09 1.02
N PHE A 323 10.72 -4.17 1.89
CA PHE A 323 10.53 -4.37 3.34
C PHE A 323 10.70 -3.12 4.23
N GLN A 324 11.05 -1.95 3.69
CA GLN A 324 11.42 -0.79 4.51
C GLN A 324 10.27 -0.26 5.39
N ASN A 325 9.01 -0.41 4.97
CA ASN A 325 7.88 0.23 5.65
C ASN A 325 7.44 -0.47 6.96
N TRP A 326 7.42 -1.81 7.04
CA TRP A 326 6.96 -2.50 8.26
C TRP A 326 7.90 -2.34 9.44
N ILE A 327 9.20 -2.22 9.19
CA ILE A 327 10.18 -1.97 10.25
C ILE A 327 9.95 -0.58 10.85
N ALA A 328 9.57 0.41 10.02
CA ALA A 328 9.21 1.75 10.50
C ALA A 328 7.85 1.73 11.25
N THR A 329 6.82 1.09 10.70
CA THR A 329 5.50 0.96 11.36
C THR A 329 5.57 0.20 12.68
N SER A 330 6.34 -0.89 12.75
CA SER A 330 6.53 -1.64 14.01
C SER A 330 7.23 -0.81 15.07
N LYS A 331 8.26 -0.05 14.70
CA LYS A 331 9.00 0.83 15.63
C LYS A 331 8.13 1.96 16.14
N ILE A 332 7.30 2.56 15.29
CA ILE A 332 6.34 3.60 15.69
C ILE A 332 5.28 3.03 16.62
N ASN A 333 4.64 1.90 16.26
CA ASN A 333 3.65 1.25 17.12
C ASN A 333 4.24 0.80 18.47
N GLU A 334 5.50 0.35 18.50
CA GLU A 334 6.20 0.02 19.73
C GLU A 334 6.47 1.26 20.60
N ALA A 335 6.92 2.35 19.99
CA ALA A 335 7.14 3.62 20.67
C ALA A 335 5.83 4.20 21.24
N ILE A 336 4.71 4.13 20.51
CA ILE A 336 3.40 4.59 21.00
C ILE A 336 2.93 3.73 22.18
N ARG A 337 3.01 2.39 22.06
CA ARG A 337 2.66 1.49 23.18
C ARG A 337 3.55 1.69 24.41
N GLN A 338 4.82 2.06 24.20
CA GLN A 338 5.71 2.41 25.29
C GLN A 338 5.32 3.74 25.92
N PHE A 339 5.01 4.76 25.12
CA PHE A 339 4.54 6.06 25.57
C PHE A 339 3.24 5.96 26.38
N GLU A 340 2.22 5.25 25.90
CA GLU A 340 0.95 5.06 26.62
C GLU A 340 1.17 4.39 27.98
N ARG A 341 2.06 3.38 28.03
CA ARG A 341 2.41 2.70 29.27
C ARG A 341 3.11 3.65 30.24
N GLN A 342 4.05 4.47 29.75
CA GLN A 342 4.73 5.47 30.56
C GLN A 342 3.76 6.54 31.08
N ALA A 343 2.80 6.99 30.27
CA ALA A 343 1.78 7.96 30.69
C ALA A 343 0.93 7.40 31.85
N LYS A 344 0.49 6.14 31.74
CA LYS A 344 -0.25 5.42 32.80
C LYS A 344 0.59 5.23 34.07
N GLU A 345 1.85 4.82 33.94
CA GLU A 345 2.77 4.68 35.08
C GLU A 345 3.00 6.02 35.81
N LEU A 346 3.13 7.12 35.07
CA LEU A 346 3.27 8.46 35.65
C LEU A 346 1.99 8.94 36.36
N SER A 347 0.82 8.56 35.85
CA SER A 347 -0.45 8.80 36.53
C SER A 347 -0.46 8.06 37.86
N ASP A 348 -0.10 6.78 37.88
CA ASP A 348 0.00 5.99 39.11
C ASP A 348 1.01 6.54 40.12
N VAL A 349 2.11 7.16 39.66
CA VAL A 349 3.08 7.86 40.53
C VAL A 349 2.42 9.08 41.19
N LEU A 350 1.73 9.94 40.42
CA LEU A 350 1.08 11.12 40.97
C LEU A 350 -0.13 10.78 41.86
N LEU A 351 -0.83 9.68 41.58
CA LEU A 351 -1.86 9.13 42.49
C LEU A 351 -1.28 8.78 43.87
N LYS A 352 -0.06 8.20 43.91
CA LYS A 352 0.62 7.82 45.16
C LYS A 352 1.36 8.97 45.82
N SER A 353 1.75 9.99 45.06
CA SER A 353 2.57 11.11 45.56
C SER A 353 2.19 12.44 44.88
N PRO A 354 1.00 12.99 45.19
CA PRO A 354 0.50 14.21 44.56
C PRO A 354 1.35 15.47 44.84
N GLN A 355 2.20 15.42 45.85
CA GLN A 355 3.19 16.46 46.16
C GLN A 355 4.23 16.65 45.04
N LEU A 356 4.42 15.67 44.15
CA LEU A 356 5.35 15.77 43.01
C LEU A 356 4.84 16.65 41.87
N ARG A 357 3.56 17.05 41.88
CA ARG A 357 2.91 17.77 40.78
C ARG A 357 3.67 19.03 40.35
N THR A 358 4.18 19.81 41.29
CA THR A 358 4.91 21.05 40.99
C THR A 358 6.22 20.76 40.26
N ALA A 359 6.97 19.74 40.68
CA ALA A 359 8.20 19.32 40.02
C ALA A 359 7.92 18.80 38.60
N PHE A 360 6.85 18.01 38.43
CA PHE A 360 6.45 17.48 37.13
C PHE A 360 6.05 18.61 36.17
N SER A 361 5.25 19.55 36.65
CA SER A 361 4.80 20.73 35.88
C SER A 361 5.99 21.60 35.46
N SER A 362 6.93 21.90 36.36
CA SER A 362 8.12 22.69 36.03
C SER A 362 9.04 22.02 35.00
N VAL A 363 9.24 20.70 35.09
CA VAL A 363 10.03 19.97 34.08
C VAL A 363 9.31 19.99 32.73
N ALA A 364 8.01 19.74 32.73
CA ALA A 364 7.20 19.74 31.52
C ALA A 364 7.19 21.11 30.83
N ASP A 365 6.98 22.20 31.58
CA ASP A 365 6.94 23.56 31.02
C ASP A 365 8.27 23.92 30.32
N ASN A 366 9.42 23.62 30.96
CA ASN A 366 10.74 23.86 30.36
C ASN A 366 10.96 23.01 29.10
N LEU A 367 10.48 21.76 29.08
CA LEU A 367 10.60 20.90 27.91
C LEU A 367 9.72 21.42 26.77
N LEU A 368 8.46 21.76 27.03
CA LEU A 368 7.53 22.24 26.01
C LEU A 368 8.02 23.53 25.35
N GLU A 369 8.61 24.46 26.12
CA GLU A 369 9.21 25.69 25.59
C GLU A 369 10.33 25.40 24.56
N VAL A 370 11.14 24.38 24.80
CA VAL A 370 12.26 24.02 23.91
C VAL A 370 11.81 23.15 22.73
N LEU A 371 10.71 22.41 22.86
CA LEU A 371 10.28 21.42 21.86
C LEU A 371 9.33 21.98 20.79
N TYR A 372 8.63 23.09 21.04
CA TYR A 372 7.73 23.73 20.08
C TYR A 372 8.42 24.91 19.36
N THR A 373 9.26 24.60 18.37
CA THR A 373 10.11 25.61 17.71
C THR A 373 9.65 26.04 16.31
N GLN A 374 8.54 25.48 15.81
CA GLN A 374 8.07 25.67 14.43
C GLN A 374 6.89 26.65 14.39
N GLY A 375 6.89 27.55 13.40
CA GLY A 375 5.86 28.59 13.26
C GLY A 375 6.10 29.85 14.10
N THR A 376 5.17 30.79 14.02
CA THR A 376 5.13 32.00 14.84
C THR A 376 4.79 31.67 16.31
N PRO A 377 5.10 32.55 17.28
CA PRO A 377 4.75 32.32 18.69
C PRO A 377 3.25 32.05 18.93
N GLU A 378 2.38 32.67 18.13
CA GLU A 378 0.93 32.46 18.19
C GLU A 378 0.54 31.05 17.70
N GLU A 379 1.14 30.61 16.58
CA GLU A 379 0.94 29.25 16.06
C GLU A 379 1.49 28.18 17.01
N GLN A 380 2.65 28.42 17.63
CA GLN A 380 3.25 27.54 18.63
C GLN A 380 2.33 27.38 19.84
N GLN A 381 1.82 28.49 20.38
CA GLN A 381 0.92 28.48 21.52
C GLN A 381 -0.38 27.75 21.19
N GLN A 382 -0.93 27.98 19.99
CA GLN A 382 -2.12 27.27 19.54
C GLN A 382 -1.88 25.76 19.41
N GLN A 383 -0.70 25.36 18.90
CA GLN A 383 -0.33 23.96 18.79
C GLN A 383 -0.19 23.29 20.16
N ILE A 384 0.41 23.98 21.14
CA ILE A 384 0.53 23.48 22.52
C ILE A 384 -0.86 23.24 23.13
N VAL A 385 -1.82 24.14 22.90
CA VAL A 385 -3.19 23.99 23.40
C VAL A 385 -3.89 22.81 22.70
N ASN A 386 -3.83 22.75 21.37
CA ASN A 386 -4.46 21.69 20.59
C ASN A 386 -3.94 20.29 20.98
N ASP A 387 -2.62 20.14 21.12
CA ASP A 387 -1.99 18.88 21.53
C ASP A 387 -2.41 18.48 22.95
N ARG A 388 -2.50 19.44 23.87
CA ARG A 388 -2.95 19.20 25.24
C ARG A 388 -4.42 18.78 25.30
N ASP A 389 -5.28 19.44 24.54
CA ASP A 389 -6.70 19.09 24.47
C ASP A 389 -6.92 17.70 23.86
N ARG A 390 -6.15 17.33 22.83
CA ARG A 390 -6.14 15.97 22.27
C ARG A 390 -5.74 14.95 23.34
N LEU A 391 -4.59 15.15 23.99
CA LEU A 391 -4.09 14.23 25.01
C LEU A 391 -5.05 14.08 26.19
N ARG A 392 -5.74 15.16 26.55
CA ARG A 392 -6.78 15.11 27.59
C ARG A 392 -7.91 14.18 27.20
N GLN A 393 -8.35 14.24 25.95
CA GLN A 393 -9.39 13.33 25.44
C GLN A 393 -8.89 11.88 25.41
N GLN A 394 -7.69 11.65 24.88
CA GLN A 394 -7.07 10.33 24.79
C GLN A 394 -6.94 9.63 26.15
N PHE A 395 -6.59 10.38 27.20
CA PHE A 395 -6.43 9.83 28.54
C PHE A 395 -7.49 10.33 29.53
N THR A 396 -8.74 10.44 29.08
CA THR A 396 -9.84 10.93 29.92
C THR A 396 -10.00 10.08 31.19
N GLU A 397 -9.87 8.75 31.09
CA GLU A 397 -10.02 7.85 32.23
C GLU A 397 -8.94 8.09 33.30
N GLU A 398 -7.67 8.21 32.91
CA GLU A 398 -6.57 8.51 33.83
C GLU A 398 -6.68 9.91 34.42
N TYR A 399 -7.09 10.89 33.60
CA TYR A 399 -7.28 12.27 34.03
C TYR A 399 -8.36 12.34 35.12
N ASP A 400 -9.54 11.77 34.87
CA ASP A 400 -10.67 11.78 35.82
C ASP A 400 -10.34 10.99 37.10
N ARG A 401 -9.60 9.88 36.98
CA ARG A 401 -9.11 9.11 38.12
C ARG A 401 -8.18 9.93 39.01
N LEU A 402 -7.26 10.69 38.41
CA LEU A 402 -6.34 11.60 39.13
C LEU A 402 -7.09 12.72 39.84
N VAL A 403 -8.07 13.34 39.18
CA VAL A 403 -8.92 14.39 39.76
C VAL A 403 -9.64 13.85 41.00
N TYR A 404 -10.39 12.76 40.83
CA TYR A 404 -11.20 12.18 41.90
C TYR A 404 -10.37 11.75 43.11
N ALA A 405 -9.25 11.05 42.88
CA ALA A 405 -8.41 10.54 43.97
C ALA A 405 -7.70 11.65 44.76
N SER A 406 -7.28 12.72 44.07
CA SER A 406 -6.57 13.84 44.68
C SER A 406 -7.52 14.74 45.47
N ASP A 407 -8.71 15.03 44.92
CA ASP A 407 -9.76 15.81 45.61
C ASP A 407 -10.16 15.15 46.93
N LYS A 408 -10.28 13.81 46.94
CA LYS A 408 -10.58 13.03 48.15
C LYS A 408 -9.51 13.18 49.24
N ASN A 409 -8.28 13.48 48.86
CA ASN A 409 -7.15 13.68 49.77
C ASN A 409 -6.92 15.17 50.11
N GLY A 410 -7.85 16.06 49.74
CA GLY A 410 -7.79 17.50 50.06
C GLY A 410 -6.77 18.28 49.22
N ILE A 411 -6.35 17.74 48.08
CA ILE A 411 -5.44 18.38 47.12
C ILE A 411 -6.27 18.69 45.87
N ASP A 412 -6.07 19.85 45.26
CA ASP A 412 -6.77 20.20 44.00
C ASP A 412 -6.43 19.16 42.92
N GLY A 413 -7.39 18.29 42.63
CA GLY A 413 -7.21 17.19 41.71
C GLY A 413 -7.09 17.63 40.26
N LYS A 414 -7.66 18.78 39.89
CA LYS A 414 -7.46 19.36 38.57
C LYS A 414 -6.01 19.83 38.40
N ASP A 415 -5.44 20.47 39.42
CA ASP A 415 -4.03 20.90 39.38
C ASP A 415 -3.07 19.70 39.24
N VAL A 416 -3.36 18.59 39.93
CA VAL A 416 -2.59 17.34 39.81
C VAL A 416 -2.73 16.73 38.41
N ALA A 417 -3.95 16.64 37.88
CA ALA A 417 -4.22 16.07 36.57
C ALA A 417 -3.64 16.92 35.42
N GLU A 418 -3.70 18.24 35.50
CA GLU A 418 -3.08 19.15 34.53
C GLU A 418 -1.54 19.05 34.56
N SER A 419 -0.95 18.95 35.75
CA SER A 419 0.51 18.76 35.89
C SER A 419 0.97 17.44 35.27
N TRP A 420 0.20 16.38 35.46
CA TRP A 420 0.43 15.09 34.80
C TRP A 420 0.30 15.21 33.28
N LEU A 421 -0.78 15.81 32.79
CA LEU A 421 -1.08 15.93 31.36
C LEU A 421 0.00 16.74 30.62
N LYS A 422 0.53 17.81 31.23
CA LYS A 422 1.68 18.55 30.68
C LYS A 422 2.92 17.67 30.52
N LEU A 423 3.20 16.80 31.50
CA LEU A 423 4.34 15.89 31.43
C LEU A 423 4.13 14.83 30.34
N VAL A 424 2.91 14.32 30.19
CA VAL A 424 2.54 13.42 29.08
C VAL A 424 2.74 14.13 27.74
N GLN A 425 2.31 15.38 27.61
CA GLN A 425 2.55 16.21 26.41
C GLN A 425 4.04 16.37 26.11
N ALA A 426 4.86 16.67 27.12
CA ALA A 426 6.30 16.79 26.96
C ALA A 426 6.92 15.46 26.49
N LEU A 427 6.51 14.32 27.07
CA LEU A 427 7.01 13.00 26.69
C LEU A 427 6.66 12.61 25.25
N GLU A 428 5.42 12.87 24.83
CA GLU A 428 4.97 12.64 23.45
C GLU A 428 5.82 13.44 22.47
N LYS A 429 6.06 14.72 22.80
CA LYS A 429 6.82 15.64 21.96
C LYS A 429 8.31 15.29 21.90
N VAL A 430 8.92 14.86 23.01
CA VAL A 430 10.32 14.39 23.05
C VAL A 430 10.53 13.17 22.15
N GLN A 431 9.57 12.26 22.11
CA GLN A 431 9.67 11.04 21.31
C GLN A 431 9.35 11.29 19.82
N ASP A 432 9.07 12.55 19.42
CA ASP A 432 8.55 12.92 18.11
C ASP A 432 7.39 12.02 17.67
N LEU A 433 6.59 11.57 18.65
CA LEU A 433 5.39 10.80 18.37
C LEU A 433 4.34 11.74 17.78
N GLY A 434 4.26 12.97 18.28
CA GLY A 434 3.18 13.88 17.93
C GLY A 434 1.84 13.19 18.08
N SER A 435 0.90 13.52 17.21
CA SER A 435 -0.41 12.89 17.17
C SER A 435 -0.42 11.46 16.60
N ARG A 436 0.71 10.72 16.53
CA ARG A 436 0.72 9.38 15.92
C ARG A 436 -0.03 8.37 16.78
N ASP A 437 -1.04 7.74 16.20
CA ASP A 437 -1.84 6.68 16.82
C ASP A 437 -1.30 5.27 16.54
N VAL A 438 -1.60 4.32 17.45
CA VAL A 438 -1.35 2.90 17.21
C VAL A 438 -2.14 2.49 15.97
N MET A 439 -1.44 2.03 14.93
CA MET A 439 -2.10 1.49 13.75
C MET A 439 -2.61 0.08 14.05
N THR A 440 -3.94 -0.10 14.14
CA THR A 440 -4.58 -1.42 14.14
C THR A 440 -4.62 -1.95 12.71
N VAL A 441 -3.61 -2.73 12.34
CA VAL A 441 -3.45 -3.30 10.99
C VAL A 441 -3.92 -4.76 10.99
N TYR A 442 -5.02 -5.02 10.29
CA TYR A 442 -5.42 -6.36 9.90
C TYR A 442 -4.69 -6.76 8.63
N ALA A 443 -4.19 -8.00 8.57
CA ALA A 443 -3.52 -8.53 7.38
C ALA A 443 -4.25 -9.77 6.89
N ILE A 444 -4.61 -9.79 5.61
CA ILE A 444 -5.11 -10.99 4.93
C ILE A 444 -4.04 -11.40 3.93
N THR A 445 -3.37 -12.51 4.24
CA THR A 445 -2.30 -13.07 3.41
C THR A 445 -2.51 -14.54 3.08
N SER A 446 -1.79 -15.02 2.07
CA SER A 446 -1.70 -16.44 1.74
C SER A 446 -0.32 -17.01 2.10
N GLY A 447 -0.18 -18.33 2.20
CA GLY A 447 1.09 -19.02 2.40
C GLY A 447 1.85 -19.25 1.09
N ASP A 448 3.18 -19.37 1.16
CA ASP A 448 3.99 -19.86 0.03
C ASP A 448 3.45 -21.24 -0.36
N VAL A 449 3.06 -21.48 -1.62
CA VAL A 449 2.39 -22.68 -2.15
C VAL A 449 0.86 -22.81 -1.97
N GLU A 450 0.17 -21.78 -1.48
CA GLU A 450 -1.31 -21.81 -1.45
C GLU A 450 -1.94 -21.39 -2.78
N LEU A 451 -1.20 -20.72 -3.66
CA LEU A 451 -1.71 -20.08 -4.88
C LEU A 451 -1.17 -20.73 -6.16
N ALA A 452 -2.07 -21.04 -7.08
CA ALA A 452 -1.76 -21.66 -8.35
C ALA A 452 -0.92 -20.72 -9.25
N GLY A 453 -1.21 -19.42 -9.20
CA GLY A 453 -0.57 -18.39 -10.01
C GLY A 453 0.84 -17.98 -9.55
N GLU A 454 1.30 -18.42 -8.38
CA GLU A 454 2.61 -18.05 -7.81
C GLU A 454 3.80 -18.51 -8.68
N GLN A 455 3.57 -19.56 -9.48
CA GLN A 455 4.54 -20.09 -10.43
C GLN A 455 5.05 -19.02 -11.39
N LEU A 456 6.26 -19.21 -11.91
CA LEU A 456 6.90 -18.30 -12.87
C LEU A 456 7.00 -16.85 -12.34
N PHE A 457 7.35 -16.67 -11.06
CA PHE A 457 7.43 -15.36 -10.43
C PHE A 457 6.08 -14.60 -10.46
N ALA A 458 4.99 -15.28 -10.09
CA ALA A 458 3.63 -14.77 -10.10
C ALA A 458 3.04 -14.46 -11.51
N PHE A 459 3.62 -15.00 -12.58
CA PHE A 459 3.04 -14.95 -13.95
C PHE A 459 2.21 -16.19 -14.28
N GLY A 460 2.25 -17.24 -13.44
CA GLY A 460 1.58 -18.51 -13.67
C GLY A 460 0.09 -18.36 -13.93
N GLY A 461 -0.57 -17.42 -13.26
CA GLY A 461 -2.01 -17.17 -13.40
C GLY A 461 -2.41 -16.84 -14.83
N PHE A 462 -1.56 -16.18 -15.63
CA PHE A 462 -1.92 -15.84 -17.01
C PHE A 462 -2.04 -17.06 -17.93
N LEU A 463 -1.42 -18.18 -17.56
CA LEU A 463 -1.35 -19.38 -18.41
C LEU A 463 -2.70 -20.10 -18.56
N ASP A 464 -3.56 -20.01 -17.55
CA ASP A 464 -4.83 -20.71 -17.50
C ASP A 464 -5.81 -19.98 -16.59
N GLN A 465 -7.03 -19.74 -17.08
CA GLN A 465 -8.08 -19.09 -16.30
C GLN A 465 -8.40 -19.83 -14.99
N ARG A 466 -8.29 -21.17 -14.99
CA ARG A 466 -8.55 -21.99 -13.81
C ARG A 466 -7.64 -21.63 -12.63
N PHE A 467 -6.43 -21.16 -12.89
CA PHE A 467 -5.50 -20.75 -11.83
C PHE A 467 -5.94 -19.44 -11.19
N ARG A 468 -6.38 -18.48 -12.01
CA ARG A 468 -6.86 -17.18 -11.52
C ARG A 468 -8.18 -17.32 -10.78
N GLU A 469 -9.08 -18.15 -11.27
CA GLU A 469 -10.34 -18.46 -10.57
C GLU A 469 -10.07 -19.19 -9.25
N PHE A 470 -9.09 -20.10 -9.21
CA PHE A 470 -8.65 -20.74 -7.98
C PHE A 470 -8.11 -19.72 -6.97
N ASP A 471 -7.16 -18.88 -7.37
CA ASP A 471 -6.53 -17.86 -6.52
C ASP A 471 -7.55 -16.84 -6.01
N TYR A 472 -8.50 -16.41 -6.86
CA TYR A 472 -9.63 -15.57 -6.47
C TYR A 472 -10.46 -16.21 -5.35
N ASN A 473 -10.80 -17.49 -5.51
CA ASN A 473 -11.55 -18.22 -4.50
C ASN A 473 -10.73 -18.48 -3.22
N VAL A 474 -9.41 -18.64 -3.30
CA VAL A 474 -8.53 -18.68 -2.12
C VAL A 474 -8.60 -17.34 -1.37
N GLY A 475 -8.50 -16.22 -2.09
CA GLY A 475 -8.64 -14.88 -1.52
C GLY A 475 -9.96 -14.69 -0.78
N ARG A 476 -11.07 -15.06 -1.43
CA ARG A 476 -12.41 -15.05 -0.81
C ARG A 476 -12.49 -15.90 0.45
N ARG A 477 -11.94 -17.12 0.45
CA ARG A 477 -11.93 -17.99 1.65
C ARG A 477 -11.10 -17.41 2.80
N LYS A 478 -9.94 -16.83 2.50
CA LYS A 478 -9.08 -16.19 3.52
C LYS A 478 -9.79 -14.99 4.15
N ALA A 479 -10.44 -14.17 3.33
CA ALA A 479 -11.25 -13.06 3.80
C ALA A 479 -12.46 -13.53 4.62
N ALA A 480 -13.19 -14.55 4.16
CA ALA A 480 -14.31 -15.15 4.89
C ALA A 480 -13.86 -15.70 6.25
N PHE A 481 -12.71 -16.38 6.32
CA PHE A 481 -12.14 -16.85 7.58
C PHE A 481 -11.76 -15.70 8.52
N PHE A 482 -11.09 -14.67 7.99
CA PHE A 482 -10.79 -13.45 8.75
C PHE A 482 -12.05 -12.82 9.36
N LEU A 483 -13.08 -12.65 8.53
CA LEU A 483 -14.37 -12.08 8.91
C LEU A 483 -15.08 -12.92 10.00
N GLN A 484 -15.09 -14.25 9.87
CA GLN A 484 -15.63 -15.15 10.89
C GLN A 484 -14.89 -15.00 12.23
N LYS A 485 -13.55 -14.89 12.21
CA LYS A 485 -12.77 -14.65 13.42
C LYS A 485 -13.04 -13.29 14.04
N LEU A 486 -13.24 -12.26 13.24
CA LEU A 486 -13.62 -10.94 13.72
C LEU A 486 -15.00 -10.98 14.41
N GLN A 487 -15.98 -11.69 13.83
CA GLN A 487 -17.29 -11.94 14.47
C GLN A 487 -17.18 -12.71 15.79
N GLU A 488 -16.39 -13.80 15.84
CA GLU A 488 -16.17 -14.59 17.06
C GLU A 488 -15.56 -13.73 18.19
N LEU A 489 -14.58 -12.88 17.86
CA LEU A 489 -13.94 -11.99 18.83
C LEU A 489 -14.92 -11.00 19.46
N HIS A 490 -15.82 -10.41 18.65
CA HIS A 490 -16.85 -9.49 19.13
C HIS A 490 -17.90 -10.15 20.03
N GLN A 491 -18.13 -11.46 19.87
CA GLN A 491 -19.03 -12.20 20.75
C GLN A 491 -18.39 -12.49 22.12
N GLN A 492 -17.06 -12.59 22.18
CA GLN A 492 -16.32 -12.99 23.38
C GLN A 492 -15.81 -11.82 24.24
N ALA A 493 -15.52 -10.68 23.63
CA ALA A 493 -15.05 -9.46 24.31
C ALA A 493 -15.96 -8.29 23.97
N LYS A 494 -16.08 -7.29 24.86
CA LYS A 494 -16.80 -6.02 24.61
C LYS A 494 -16.13 -5.11 23.55
N GLY A 495 -15.43 -5.68 22.55
CA GLY A 495 -15.08 -5.04 21.27
C GLY A 495 -14.27 -3.75 21.27
N GLU A 496 -13.82 -3.22 22.41
CA GLU A 496 -13.07 -1.96 22.45
C GLU A 496 -11.74 -2.07 21.68
N GLY A 497 -11.51 -1.13 20.76
CA GLY A 497 -10.32 -1.07 19.91
C GLY A 497 -10.31 -2.05 18.70
N GLN A 498 -11.46 -2.59 18.29
CA GLN A 498 -11.57 -3.50 17.14
C GLN A 498 -12.59 -3.00 16.10
N LEU A 499 -12.39 -3.42 14.84
CA LEU A 499 -13.32 -3.11 13.74
C LEU A 499 -14.67 -3.81 13.99
N TYR A 500 -15.73 -3.04 14.21
CA TYR A 500 -17.07 -3.52 14.52
C TYR A 500 -17.78 -3.99 13.25
N LEU A 501 -17.35 -5.13 12.72
CA LEU A 501 -17.96 -5.77 11.56
C LEU A 501 -18.61 -7.07 12.03
N THR A 502 -19.93 -7.07 12.17
CA THR A 502 -20.68 -8.18 12.81
C THR A 502 -21.90 -8.64 12.02
N ASN A 503 -22.71 -7.72 11.51
CA ASN A 503 -23.95 -8.01 10.79
C ASN A 503 -23.76 -8.42 9.30
N PHE A 504 -23.17 -9.58 9.03
CA PHE A 504 -22.99 -10.10 7.67
C PHE A 504 -22.88 -11.64 7.66
N VAL A 505 -22.88 -12.24 6.47
CA VAL A 505 -22.62 -13.68 6.30
C VAL A 505 -21.38 -13.88 5.43
N ALA A 506 -20.30 -14.40 6.01
CA ALA A 506 -19.06 -14.67 5.30
C ALA A 506 -19.14 -15.93 4.41
N GLY A 507 -18.45 -15.89 3.28
CA GLY A 507 -18.19 -17.03 2.41
C GLY A 507 -19.37 -17.46 1.56
N GLN A 508 -20.36 -16.59 1.35
CA GLN A 508 -21.53 -16.91 0.53
C GLN A 508 -21.10 -17.18 -0.92
N THR A 509 -21.62 -18.25 -1.53
CA THR A 509 -21.43 -18.55 -2.96
C THR A 509 -19.96 -18.72 -3.40
N ILE A 510 -19.09 -19.22 -2.53
CA ILE A 510 -17.74 -19.62 -2.95
C ILE A 510 -17.83 -20.97 -3.70
N ASN A 511 -17.41 -20.97 -4.96
CA ASN A 511 -17.43 -22.16 -5.79
C ASN A 511 -16.44 -23.18 -5.22
N PRO A 512 -16.79 -24.48 -5.21
CA PRO A 512 -15.84 -25.52 -4.84
C PRO A 512 -14.66 -25.45 -5.80
N THR A 513 -13.47 -25.41 -5.23
CA THR A 513 -12.21 -25.41 -5.99
C THR A 513 -11.61 -26.81 -5.89
N PRO A 514 -11.01 -27.36 -6.96
CA PRO A 514 -10.33 -28.64 -6.86
C PRO A 514 -9.27 -28.56 -5.77
N ALA A 515 -9.22 -29.58 -4.90
CA ALA A 515 -8.40 -29.59 -3.69
C ALA A 515 -6.87 -29.54 -3.94
N ASP A 516 -6.44 -29.61 -5.20
CA ASP A 516 -5.05 -29.81 -5.60
C ASP A 516 -4.46 -28.63 -6.41
N LEU A 517 -5.23 -27.55 -6.67
CA LEU A 517 -4.74 -26.51 -7.57
C LEU A 517 -3.62 -25.61 -6.99
N GLY A 518 -3.52 -25.50 -5.67
CA GLY A 518 -2.42 -24.78 -5.01
C GLY A 518 -1.05 -25.45 -5.23
N GLN A 519 -1.04 -26.72 -5.64
CA GLN A 519 0.15 -27.48 -6.01
C GLN A 519 0.24 -27.75 -7.52
N VAL A 520 -0.60 -27.09 -8.34
CA VAL A 520 -0.67 -27.40 -9.78
C VAL A 520 0.70 -27.37 -10.39
N ASN A 521 0.99 -28.47 -11.05
CA ASN A 521 2.16 -28.62 -11.85
C ASN A 521 1.92 -27.98 -13.23
N LEU A 522 2.85 -27.15 -13.74
CA LEU A 522 2.82 -26.65 -15.14
C LEU A 522 2.51 -27.72 -16.20
N THR A 523 2.69 -29.01 -15.92
CA THR A 523 2.22 -30.10 -16.80
C THR A 523 0.73 -30.06 -17.11
N GLU A 524 -0.10 -29.49 -16.23
CA GLU A 524 -1.55 -29.35 -16.40
C GLU A 524 -1.95 -28.20 -17.34
N VAL A 525 -1.01 -27.32 -17.67
CA VAL A 525 -1.19 -26.32 -18.73
C VAL A 525 -0.99 -27.00 -20.07
N SER A 526 -1.81 -26.63 -21.06
CA SER A 526 -1.69 -27.16 -22.43
C SER A 526 -0.25 -27.07 -22.96
N PRO A 527 0.31 -28.18 -23.51
CA PRO A 527 1.62 -28.15 -24.15
C PRO A 527 1.72 -27.10 -25.27
N VAL A 528 0.60 -26.78 -25.94
CA VAL A 528 0.55 -25.74 -26.98
C VAL A 528 0.84 -24.37 -26.38
N THR A 529 0.14 -24.00 -25.30
CA THR A 529 0.35 -22.74 -24.58
C THR A 529 1.79 -22.63 -24.07
N ARG A 530 2.31 -23.70 -23.45
CA ARG A 530 3.69 -23.72 -22.94
C ARG A 530 4.72 -23.57 -24.05
N ARG A 531 4.51 -24.20 -25.21
CA ARG A 531 5.38 -24.02 -26.39
C ARG A 531 5.30 -22.61 -26.96
N ALA A 532 4.13 -21.98 -26.96
CA ALA A 532 3.95 -20.60 -27.41
C ALA A 532 4.72 -19.61 -26.51
N VAL A 533 4.60 -19.76 -25.18
CA VAL A 533 5.38 -18.98 -24.20
C VAL A 533 6.88 -19.18 -24.42
N LYS A 534 7.33 -20.43 -24.59
CA LYS A 534 8.73 -20.73 -24.89
C LYS A 534 9.21 -20.02 -26.15
N ALA A 535 8.43 -20.10 -27.23
CA ALA A 535 8.79 -19.50 -28.51
C ALA A 535 8.95 -17.98 -28.39
N GLN A 536 8.03 -17.31 -27.70
CA GLN A 536 8.11 -15.87 -27.49
C GLN A 536 9.34 -15.48 -26.66
N LEU A 537 9.60 -16.17 -25.54
CA LEU A 537 10.76 -15.87 -24.70
C LEU A 537 12.09 -16.08 -25.44
N LEU A 538 12.16 -17.09 -26.30
CA LEU A 538 13.32 -17.31 -27.16
C LEU A 538 13.47 -16.19 -28.21
N ASP A 539 12.39 -15.78 -28.88
CA ASP A 539 12.42 -14.66 -29.83
C ASP A 539 12.87 -13.36 -29.14
N ARG A 540 12.34 -13.05 -27.97
CA ARG A 540 12.72 -11.86 -27.20
C ARG A 540 14.17 -11.90 -26.73
N GLY A 541 14.63 -13.03 -26.22
CA GLY A 541 16.03 -13.21 -25.86
C GLY A 541 16.96 -12.98 -27.06
N GLN A 542 16.57 -13.45 -28.24
CA GLN A 542 17.32 -13.23 -29.47
C GLN A 542 17.36 -11.75 -29.89
N ARG A 543 16.25 -11.02 -29.77
CA ARG A 543 16.18 -9.57 -30.07
C ARG A 543 17.04 -8.74 -29.12
N ILE A 544 17.09 -9.09 -27.83
CA ILE A 544 17.97 -8.42 -26.86
C ILE A 544 19.44 -8.53 -27.28
N ILE A 545 19.86 -9.68 -27.82
CA ILE A 545 21.23 -9.82 -28.35
C ILE A 545 21.46 -8.94 -29.58
N GLU A 546 20.45 -8.82 -30.45
CA GLU A 546 20.52 -7.95 -31.62
C GLU A 546 20.65 -6.47 -31.26
N SER A 547 20.08 -6.03 -30.13
CA SER A 547 20.15 -4.64 -29.69
C SER A 547 21.48 -4.27 -29.01
N ILE A 548 22.17 -5.23 -28.37
CA ILE A 548 23.41 -4.95 -27.62
C ILE A 548 24.70 -5.26 -28.41
N GLU A 549 24.65 -6.03 -29.50
CA GLU A 549 25.84 -6.40 -30.28
C GLU A 549 25.64 -6.22 -31.79
N THR A 550 26.42 -5.30 -32.37
CA THR A 550 26.30 -4.94 -33.78
C THR A 550 27.14 -5.83 -34.71
N ARG A 551 28.18 -6.51 -34.21
CA ARG A 551 29.08 -7.34 -35.03
C ARG A 551 28.46 -8.70 -35.36
N PHE A 552 28.33 -9.02 -36.64
CA PHE A 552 27.64 -10.23 -37.13
C PHE A 552 28.12 -11.53 -36.47
N TRP A 553 29.42 -11.81 -36.48
CA TRP A 553 29.97 -13.07 -35.96
C TRP A 553 29.80 -13.23 -34.45
N VAL A 554 29.97 -12.14 -33.69
CA VAL A 554 29.79 -12.14 -32.23
C VAL A 554 28.32 -12.31 -31.89
N ARG A 555 27.44 -11.58 -32.59
CA ARG A 555 25.99 -11.69 -32.45
C ARG A 555 25.51 -13.11 -32.74
N TRP A 556 25.97 -13.73 -33.84
CA TRP A 556 25.61 -15.09 -34.19
C TRP A 556 26.01 -16.09 -33.09
N LEU A 557 27.25 -15.98 -32.58
CA LEU A 557 27.75 -16.82 -31.48
C LEU A 557 26.94 -16.62 -30.18
N LEU A 558 26.65 -15.37 -29.81
CA LEU A 558 25.84 -15.05 -28.63
C LEU A 558 24.41 -15.55 -28.78
N LYS A 559 23.75 -15.34 -29.94
CA LYS A 559 22.40 -15.83 -30.22
C LYS A 559 22.33 -17.35 -30.14
N PHE A 560 23.31 -18.04 -30.73
CA PHE A 560 23.39 -19.51 -30.67
C PHE A 560 23.58 -20.01 -29.24
N SER A 561 24.51 -19.40 -28.49
CA SER A 561 24.80 -19.76 -27.10
C SER A 561 23.60 -19.51 -26.17
N LEU A 562 22.95 -18.35 -26.31
CA LEU A 562 21.72 -18.02 -25.59
C LEU A 562 20.60 -18.97 -25.98
N TRP A 563 20.41 -19.29 -27.26
CA TRP A 563 19.38 -20.20 -27.70
C TRP A 563 19.51 -21.58 -27.06
N ILE A 564 20.72 -22.15 -27.03
CA ILE A 564 20.97 -23.44 -26.35
C ILE A 564 20.63 -23.35 -24.86
N PHE A 565 21.20 -22.36 -24.17
CA PHE A 565 21.05 -22.22 -22.72
C PHE A 565 19.61 -21.93 -22.30
N LEU A 566 18.99 -20.94 -22.95
CA LEU A 566 17.63 -20.49 -22.67
C LEU A 566 16.61 -21.54 -23.08
N SER A 567 16.78 -22.21 -24.24
CA SER A 567 15.88 -23.29 -24.66
C SER A 567 15.88 -24.46 -23.67
N LYS A 568 17.06 -24.85 -23.16
CA LYS A 568 17.18 -25.88 -22.13
C LYS A 568 16.52 -25.46 -20.82
N LYS A 569 16.80 -24.25 -20.32
CA LYS A 569 16.16 -23.72 -19.11
C LYS A 569 14.64 -23.61 -19.25
N LEU A 570 14.15 -23.11 -20.37
CA LEU A 570 12.71 -22.98 -20.64
C LEU A 570 12.03 -24.34 -20.77
N ASN A 571 12.69 -25.37 -21.32
CA ASN A 571 12.15 -26.72 -21.34
C ASN A 571 11.94 -27.27 -19.94
N GLN A 572 12.93 -27.12 -19.06
CA GLN A 572 12.83 -27.54 -17.67
C GLN A 572 11.76 -26.73 -16.92
N LEU A 573 11.79 -25.41 -17.05
CA LEU A 573 10.90 -24.48 -16.35
C LEU A 573 9.44 -24.63 -16.80
N LEU A 574 9.19 -24.83 -18.10
CA LEU A 574 7.85 -25.06 -18.65
C LEU A 574 7.48 -26.55 -18.73
N LYS A 575 8.33 -27.46 -18.24
CA LYS A 575 8.08 -28.92 -18.23
C LYS A 575 7.71 -29.49 -19.60
N LEU A 576 8.46 -29.08 -20.63
CA LEU A 576 8.27 -29.46 -22.04
C LEU A 576 9.14 -30.66 -22.47
N GLU A 577 9.82 -31.30 -21.51
CA GLU A 577 10.67 -32.48 -21.71
C GLU A 577 9.89 -33.79 -21.79
#